data_AF-A0A3P3XS86-F1
#
_entry.id   AF-A0A3P3XS86-F1
#
_cell.length_a   1.000
_cell.length_b   1.000
_cell.length_c   1.000
_cell.angle_alpha   90.00
_cell.angle_beta   90.00
_cell.angle_gamma   90.00
#
_symmetry.space_group_name_H-M   'P 1'
#
loop_
_entity.id
_entity.type
_entity.pdbx_description
1 polymer ?
#
loop_
_entity_poly.entity_id
_entity_poly.type
_entity_poly.pdbx_seq_one_letter_code
_entity_poly.pdbx_strand_id
1 'polypeptide(L)' 'MRYETQRLVMRTIEPDEAHLYQRYLLDNKVFLSEWEPERENSYYDEENIKRMIHSGTLSP' A
#
# COMPACT_ATOMS: atom_id res chain seq x y z
N MET A 1 2.59 -3.95 15.62
CA MET A 1 3.80 -3.35 16.25
C MET A 1 3.90 -1.89 15.81
N ARG A 2 4.27 -0.96 16.68
CA ARG A 2 4.27 0.49 16.39
C ARG A 2 5.59 1.12 16.81
N TYR A 3 6.20 1.87 15.91
CA TYR A 3 7.44 2.62 16.11
C TYR A 3 7.20 4.08 15.76
N GLU A 4 7.80 4.99 16.52
CA GLU A 4 7.55 6.43 16.37
C GLU A 4 8.85 7.23 16.39
N THR A 5 8.88 8.29 15.59
CA THR A 5 9.87 9.37 15.64
C THR A 5 9.14 10.68 15.90
N GLN A 6 9.87 11.79 16.03
CA GLN A 6 9.26 13.12 16.17
C GLN A 6 8.36 13.53 15.00
N ARG A 7 8.50 12.90 13.82
CA ARG A 7 7.80 13.30 12.59
C ARG A 7 7.01 12.18 11.92
N LEU A 8 7.18 10.93 12.36
CA LEU A 8 6.66 9.76 11.65
C LEU A 8 6.23 8.66 12.60
N VAL A 9 5.21 7.92 12.19
CA VAL A 9 4.73 6.69 12.85
C VAL A 9 4.82 5.56 11.83
N MET A 10 5.49 4.48 12.22
CA MET A 10 5.55 3.23 11.46
C MET A 10 4.77 2.17 12.21
N ARG A 11 3.75 1.62 11.56
CA ARG A 11 2.90 0.57 12.10
C ARG A 11 2.37 -0.30 10.97
N THR A 12 1.81 -1.45 11.33
CA THR A 12 1.04 -2.27 10.39
C THR A 12 -0.17 -1.46 9.91
N ILE A 13 -0.44 -1.52 8.61
CA ILE A 13 -1.63 -0.95 7.99
C ILE A 13 -2.85 -1.85 8.29
N GLU A 14 -4.00 -1.24 8.54
CA GLU A 14 -5.25 -1.94 8.82
C GLU A 14 -6.18 -1.96 7.59
N PRO A 15 -7.09 -2.94 7.45
CA PRO A 15 -7.94 -3.06 6.26
C PRO A 15 -8.86 -1.85 5.98
N ASP A 16 -9.28 -1.12 7.01
CA ASP A 16 -10.06 0.12 6.88
C ASP A 16 -9.24 1.31 6.35
N GLU A 17 -7.92 1.16 6.31
CA GLU A 17 -6.96 2.13 5.80
C GLU A 17 -6.49 1.82 4.37
N ALA A 18 -7.09 0.82 3.71
CA ALA A 18 -6.77 0.43 2.34
C ALA A 18 -6.72 1.61 1.36
N HIS A 19 -7.66 2.56 1.50
CA HIS A 19 -7.72 3.78 0.71
C HIS A 19 -6.45 4.66 0.82
N LEU A 20 -5.76 4.68 1.98
CA LEU A 20 -4.52 5.44 2.15
C LEU A 20 -3.38 4.84 1.32
N TYR A 21 -3.28 3.52 1.32
CA TYR A 21 -2.26 2.82 0.54
C TYR A 21 -2.55 2.89 -0.95
N GLN A 22 -3.80 2.71 -1.35
CA GLN A 22 -4.22 2.86 -2.74
C GLN A 22 -3.86 4.26 -3.28
N ARG A 23 -4.19 5.31 -2.52
CA ARG A 23 -3.87 6.69 -2.89
C ARG A 23 -2.37 6.89 -3.05
N TYR A 24 -1.56 6.40 -2.11
CA TYR A 24 -0.10 6.43 -2.23
C TYR A 24 0.39 5.77 -3.52
N LEU A 25 -0.10 4.58 -3.84
CA LEU A 25 0.28 3.86 -5.06
C LEU A 25 -0.13 4.63 -6.32
N LEU A 26 -1.33 5.18 -6.37
CA LEU A 26 -1.82 5.94 -7.53
C LEU A 26 -1.05 7.25 -7.72
N ASP A 27 -0.84 8.00 -6.63
CA ASP A 27 -0.12 9.28 -6.64
C ASP A 27 1.34 9.10 -7.09
N ASN A 28 1.94 7.92 -6.86
CA ASN A 28 3.33 7.61 -7.20
C ASN A 28 3.50 6.65 -8.39
N LYS A 29 2.42 6.21 -9.04
CA LYS A 29 2.45 5.15 -10.07
C LYS A 29 3.47 5.41 -11.18
N VAL A 30 3.50 6.63 -11.70
CA VAL A 30 4.41 7.02 -12.79
C VAL A 30 5.85 7.13 -12.29
N PHE A 31 6.04 7.66 -11.08
CA PHE A 31 7.37 7.79 -10.50
C PHE A 31 7.99 6.41 -10.20
N LEU A 32 7.19 5.47 -9.70
CA LEU A 32 7.63 4.13 -9.32
C LEU A 32 7.78 3.17 -10.51
N SER A 33 7.13 3.43 -11.65
CA SER A 33 7.15 2.48 -12.78
C SER A 33 8.52 2.21 -13.39
N GLU A 34 9.50 3.10 -13.18
CA GLU A 34 10.88 2.88 -13.62
C GLU A 34 11.67 1.95 -12.68
N TRP A 35 11.22 1.80 -11.43
CA TRP A 35 11.95 1.14 -10.35
C TRP A 35 11.29 -0.14 -9.87
N GLU A 36 9.97 -0.27 -10.06
CA GLU A 36 9.19 -1.39 -9.60
C GLU A 36 8.72 -2.29 -10.74
N PRO A 37 8.42 -3.59 -10.48
CA PRO A 37 7.83 -4.47 -11.47
C PRO A 37 6.50 -3.94 -12.01
N GLU A 38 6.17 -4.32 -13.23
CA GLU A 38 4.86 -4.03 -13.80
C GLU A 38 3.75 -4.71 -12.95
N ARG A 39 2.72 -3.94 -12.61
CA ARG A 39 1.58 -4.40 -11.82
C ARG A 39 0.32 -4.38 -12.66
N GLU A 40 -0.50 -5.41 -12.52
CA GLU A 40 -1.84 -5.43 -13.08
C GLU A 40 -2.72 -4.32 -12.49
N ASN A 41 -3.75 -3.88 -13.21
CA ASN A 41 -4.66 -2.84 -12.71
C ASN A 41 -5.38 -3.25 -11.41
N SER A 42 -5.60 -4.55 -11.21
CA SER A 42 -6.17 -5.13 -9.97
C SER A 42 -5.33 -4.86 -8.72
N TYR A 43 -4.03 -4.60 -8.88
CA TYR A 43 -3.14 -4.23 -7.78
C TYR A 43 -3.52 -2.89 -7.15
N TYR A 44 -4.10 -1.98 -7.94
CA TYR A 44 -4.52 -0.65 -7.51
C TYR A 44 -5.99 -0.59 -7.08
N ASP A 45 -6.71 -1.71 -7.09
CA ASP A 45 -8.11 -1.78 -6.67
C ASP A 45 -8.21 -1.80 -5.13
N GLU A 46 -9.06 -0.93 -4.55
CA GLU A 46 -9.15 -0.76 -3.10
C GLU A 46 -9.62 -2.04 -2.40
N GLU A 47 -10.61 -2.72 -2.95
CA GLU A 47 -11.13 -3.98 -2.38
C GLU A 47 -10.08 -5.09 -2.46
N ASN A 48 -9.29 -5.12 -3.53
CA ASN A 48 -8.17 -6.04 -3.63
C ASN A 48 -7.07 -5.72 -2.61
N ILE A 49 -6.69 -4.46 -2.44
CA ILE A 49 -5.75 -4.00 -1.42
C ILE A 49 -6.23 -4.39 -0.02
N LYS A 50 -7.51 -4.15 0.28
CA LYS A 50 -8.12 -4.54 1.55
C LYS A 50 -7.99 -6.03 1.82
N ARG A 51 -8.21 -6.88 0.81
CA ARG A 51 -7.98 -8.33 0.91
C ARG A 51 -6.52 -8.66 1.18
N MET A 52 -5.57 -8.02 0.48
CA MET A 52 -4.13 -8.25 0.67
C MET A 52 -3.65 -7.85 2.07
N ILE A 53 -4.14 -6.72 2.60
CA ILE A 53 -3.84 -6.28 3.97
C ILE A 53 -4.39 -7.30 4.97
N HIS A 54 -5.64 -7.74 4.79
CA HIS A 54 -6.26 -8.72 5.68
C HIS A 54 -5.54 -10.08 5.66
N SER A 55 -5.07 -10.53 4.50
CA SER A 55 -4.36 -11.80 4.35
C SER A 55 -2.87 -11.74 4.69
N GLY A 56 -2.33 -10.54 4.97
CA GLY A 56 -0.90 -10.31 5.18
C GLY A 56 -0.05 -10.60 3.94
N THR A 57 -0.65 -10.53 2.75
CA THR A 57 -0.02 -10.93 1.47
C THR A 57 0.23 -9.72 0.58
N LEU A 58 0.69 -8.61 1.18
CA LEU A 58 1.26 -7.50 0.42
C LEU A 58 2.57 -8.00 -0.21
N SER A 59 2.46 -8.59 -1.41
CA SER A 59 3.62 -9.08 -2.14
C SER A 59 4.57 -7.91 -2.48
N PRO A 60 5.89 -8.10 -2.37
CA PRO A 60 6.88 -7.14 -2.87
C PRO A 60 6.83 -6.98 -4.39
#